data_AF-A0A0B2SQ62-F1
#
_entry.id   AF-A0A0B2SQ62-F1
#
_cell.length_a   1.000
_cell.length_b   1.000
_cell.length_c   1.000
_cell.angle_alpha   90.00
_cell.angle_beta   90.00
_cell.angle_gamma   90.00
#
_symmetry.space_group_name_H-M   'P 1'
#
loop_
_entity.id
_entity.type
_entity.pdbx_description
1 polymer ?
#
loop_
_entity_poly.entity_id
_entity_poly.type
_entity_poly.pdbx_seq_one_letter_code
_entity_poly.pdbx_strand_id
1 'polypeptide(L)'
;MQCKNSFFWYGPKPVVHIMDPEAIKEVLNLINDFPKPTLTPLSKFLITGLVDLDGDKWSKHRKIINPAFNLAKLKVFFLIIYCANL
;
A
#
# COMPACT_ATOMS: atom_id res chain seq x y z
N MET A 1 -2.23 -13.74 -21.60
CA MET A 1 -1.40 -14.56 -20.69
C MET A 1 -1.95 -14.39 -19.28
N GLN A 2 -2.69 -15.37 -18.73
CA GLN A 2 -3.06 -15.34 -17.31
C GLN A 2 -1.81 -15.70 -16.50
N CYS A 3 -1.35 -14.79 -15.64
CA CYS A 3 -0.35 -15.14 -14.65
C CYS A 3 -1.01 -16.10 -13.65
N LYS A 4 -0.41 -17.28 -13.44
CA LYS A 4 -0.95 -18.33 -12.56
C LYS A 4 -0.54 -18.04 -11.11
N ASN A 5 -1.40 -18.35 -10.15
CA ASN A 5 -1.05 -18.32 -8.73
C ASN A 5 0.19 -19.21 -8.48
N SER A 6 1.12 -18.71 -7.68
CA SER A 6 2.39 -19.39 -7.41
C SER A 6 2.78 -19.29 -5.95
N PHE A 7 3.72 -20.14 -5.54
CA PHE A 7 4.25 -20.20 -4.20
C PHE A 7 5.75 -19.97 -4.25
N PHE A 8 6.29 -19.18 -3.33
CA PHE A 8 7.73 -19.06 -3.14
C PHE A 8 8.07 -19.03 -1.65
N TRP A 9 9.33 -19.25 -1.34
CA TRP A 9 9.85 -19.16 0.02
C TRP A 9 10.63 -17.86 0.22
N TYR A 10 10.17 -17.02 1.13
CA TYR A 10 10.91 -15.87 1.64
C TYR A 10 11.69 -16.29 2.89
N GLY A 11 12.90 -16.80 2.69
CA GLY A 11 13.62 -17.51 3.75
C GLY A 11 12.80 -18.71 4.25
N PRO A 12 12.60 -18.87 5.57
CA PRO A 12 11.79 -19.96 6.11
C PRO A 12 10.27 -19.68 6.10
N LYS A 13 9.82 -18.59 5.46
CA LYS A 13 8.40 -18.22 5.40
C LYS A 13 7.82 -18.50 4.02
N PRO A 14 6.75 -19.29 3.88
CA PRO A 14 6.10 -19.49 2.60
C PRO A 14 5.26 -18.26 2.25
N VAL A 15 5.26 -17.89 0.98
CA VAL A 15 4.50 -16.76 0.46
C VAL A 15 3.74 -17.19 -0.78
N VAL A 16 2.47 -16.78 -0.86
CA VAL A 16 1.58 -17.05 -1.98
C VAL A 16 1.48 -15.79 -2.83
N HIS A 17 1.75 -15.92 -4.13
CA HIS A 17 1.44 -14.89 -5.11
C HIS A 17 0.05 -15.17 -5.69
N ILE A 18 -0.88 -14.25 -5.41
CA ILE A 18 -2.23 -14.26 -5.94
C ILE A 18 -2.25 -13.36 -7.18
N MET A 19 -2.63 -13.92 -8.31
CA MET A 19 -2.70 -13.23 -9.61
C MET A 19 -4.14 -13.16 -10.15
N ASP A 20 -5.07 -13.87 -9.52
CA ASP A 20 -6.49 -13.83 -9.81
C ASP A 20 -7.13 -12.52 -9.29
N PRO A 21 -7.67 -11.65 -10.17
CA PRO A 21 -8.21 -10.35 -9.78
C PRO A 21 -9.32 -10.42 -8.74
N GLU A 22 -10.19 -11.41 -8.84
CA GLU A 22 -11.30 -11.64 -7.92
C GLU A 22 -10.79 -11.96 -6.51
N ALA A 23 -9.82 -12.88 -6.42
CA ALA A 23 -9.17 -13.21 -5.16
C ALA A 23 -8.37 -12.04 -4.57
N ILE A 24 -7.68 -11.25 -5.41
CA ILE A 24 -6.97 -10.03 -4.96
C ILE A 24 -7.97 -9.06 -4.33
N LYS A 25 -9.11 -8.82 -4.98
CA LYS A 25 -10.15 -7.92 -4.46
C LYS A 25 -10.70 -8.42 -3.13
N GLU A 26 -10.94 -9.73 -2.99
CA GLU A 26 -11.43 -10.33 -1.76
C GLU A 26 -10.43 -10.11 -0.61
N VAL A 27 -9.17 -10.48 -0.80
CA VAL A 27 -8.10 -10.30 0.19
C VAL A 27 -7.94 -8.83 0.60
N LEU A 28 -8.01 -7.90 -0.35
CA LEU A 28 -7.89 -6.46 -0.07
C LEU A 28 -9.09 -5.88 0.70
N ASN A 29 -10.25 -6.54 0.71
CA ASN A 29 -11.39 -6.14 1.54
C ASN A 29 -11.33 -6.74 2.96
N LEU A 30 -10.65 -7.87 3.13
CA LEU A 30 -10.48 -8.58 4.40
C LEU A 30 -9.24 -8.10 5.17
N ILE A 31 -9.14 -6.78 5.36
CA ILE A 31 -7.93 -6.11 5.92
C ILE A 31 -7.61 -6.59 7.35
N ASN A 32 -8.61 -7.04 8.11
CA ASN A 32 -8.42 -7.57 9.46
C ASN A 32 -7.85 -8.99 9.47
N ASP A 33 -8.17 -9.80 8.46
CA ASP A 33 -7.68 -11.17 8.31
C ASP A 33 -6.30 -11.21 7.65
N PHE A 34 -6.05 -10.24 6.76
CA PHE A 34 -4.79 -10.06 6.04
C PHE A 34 -4.14 -8.71 6.41
N PRO A 35 -3.55 -8.60 7.62
CA PRO A 35 -2.84 -7.39 8.03
C PRO A 35 -1.58 -7.19 7.18
N LYS A 36 -1.02 -5.98 7.22
CA LYS A 36 0.19 -5.68 6.45
C LYS A 36 1.36 -6.56 6.92
N PRO A 37 2.24 -6.98 6.00
CA PRO A 37 3.41 -7.76 6.37
C PRO A 37 4.31 -6.95 7.29
N THR A 38 4.86 -7.60 8.32
CA THR A 38 5.80 -6.96 9.23
C THR A 38 7.04 -6.50 8.48
N LEU A 39 7.33 -5.21 8.56
CA LEU A 39 8.54 -4.62 8.01
C LEU A 39 9.78 -5.14 8.76
N THR A 40 10.89 -5.35 8.02
CA THR A 40 12.19 -5.64 8.64
C THR A 40 12.67 -4.42 9.43
N PRO A 41 13.60 -4.57 10.39
CA PRO A 41 14.09 -3.43 11.17
C PRO A 41 14.61 -2.28 10.31
N LEU A 42 15.33 -2.59 9.23
CA LEU A 42 15.83 -1.59 8.28
C LEU A 42 14.69 -0.92 7.51
N SER A 43 13.71 -1.69 7.00
CA SER A 43 12.60 -1.09 6.27
C SER A 43 11.69 -0.27 7.18
N LYS A 44 11.50 -0.67 8.44
CA LYS A 44 10.75 0.10 9.43
C LYS A 44 11.41 1.43 9.80
N PHE A 45 12.75 1.50 9.73
CA PHE A 45 13.47 2.75 9.92
C PHE A 45 13.22 3.73 8.76
N LEU A 46 13.22 3.22 7.52
CA LEU A 46 13.03 4.04 6.31
C LEU A 46 11.55 4.35 6.02
N ILE A 47 10.65 3.47 6.40
CA ILE A 47 9.23 3.51 6.05
C ILE A 47 8.41 3.65 7.32
N THR A 48 7.76 4.80 7.46
CA THR A 48 6.87 5.11 8.59
C THR A 48 5.53 5.67 8.10
N GLY A 49 4.57 5.84 8.99
CA GLY A 49 3.26 6.42 8.67
C GLY A 49 2.29 5.42 8.04
N LEU A 50 1.51 5.83 7.03
CA LEU A 50 0.38 5.03 6.50
C LEU A 50 0.77 3.65 5.95
N VAL A 51 2.04 3.45 5.59
CA VAL A 51 2.54 2.18 5.09
C VAL A 51 2.76 1.16 6.22
N ASP A 52 3.20 1.59 7.41
CA ASP A 52 3.47 0.71 8.57
C ASP A 52 2.28 0.64 9.55
N LEU A 53 1.38 1.63 9.54
CA LEU A 53 0.23 1.66 10.45
C LEU A 53 -0.94 0.80 9.96
N ASP A 54 -1.65 0.13 10.88
CA ASP A 54 -2.91 -0.57 10.64
C ASP A 54 -4.02 -0.12 11.62
N GLY A 55 -5.24 -0.60 11.38
CA GLY A 55 -6.41 -0.38 12.24
C GLY A 55 -6.74 1.09 12.50
N ASP A 56 -7.11 1.40 13.75
CA ASP A 56 -7.55 2.75 14.14
C ASP A 56 -6.48 3.82 13.95
N LYS A 57 -5.21 3.48 14.18
CA LYS A 57 -4.08 4.41 13.96
C LYS A 57 -4.00 4.80 12.49
N TRP A 58 -4.09 3.82 11.60
CA TRP A 58 -4.11 4.08 10.16
C TRP A 58 -5.32 4.91 9.75
N SER A 59 -6.52 4.55 10.25
CA SER A 59 -7.77 5.26 9.94
C SER A 59 -7.68 6.73 10.33
N LYS A 60 -7.22 7.02 11.55
CA LYS A 60 -7.02 8.38 12.06
C LYS A 60 -6.03 9.17 11.22
N HIS A 61 -4.86 8.59 10.93
CA HIS A 61 -3.83 9.27 10.14
C HIS A 61 -4.30 9.54 8.71
N ARG A 62 -4.98 8.57 8.08
CA ARG A 62 -5.50 8.72 6.71
C ARG A 62 -6.56 9.81 6.63
N LYS A 63 -7.43 9.92 7.63
CA LYS A 63 -8.45 10.97 7.70
C LYS A 63 -7.83 12.38 7.73
N ILE A 64 -6.72 12.56 8.44
CA ILE A 64 -6.00 13.84 8.53
C ILE A 64 -5.33 14.20 7.22
N ILE A 65 -4.77 13.21 6.52
CA ILE A 65 -3.97 13.41 5.31
C ILE A 65 -4.85 13.55 4.04
N ASN A 66 -5.96 12.82 3.96
CA ASN A 66 -6.84 12.77 2.77
C ASN A 66 -7.22 14.15 2.18
N PRO A 67 -7.52 15.21 2.96
CA PRO A 67 -7.86 16.53 2.40
C PRO A 67 -6.79 17.14 1.48
N ALA A 68 -5.51 16.81 1.70
CA ALA A 68 -4.41 17.28 0.84
C ALA A 68 -4.38 16.57 -0.53
N PHE A 69 -4.91 15.35 -0.61
CA PHE A 69 -4.93 14.51 -1.82
C PHE A 69 -6.27 14.59 -2.55
N ASN A 70 -6.92 15.75 -2.54
CA ASN A 70 -8.11 15.98 -3.37
C ASN A 70 -7.72 16.34 -4.81
N LEU A 71 -8.64 16.12 -5.76
CA LEU A 71 -8.38 16.28 -7.19
C LEU A 71 -7.93 17.70 -7.60
N ALA A 72 -8.46 18.75 -6.94
CA ALA A 72 -8.05 20.12 -7.21
C ALA A 72 -6.61 20.38 -6.75
N LYS A 73 -6.23 19.91 -5.56
CA LYS A 73 -4.86 20.01 -5.03
C LYS A 73 -3.87 19.19 -5.86
N LEU A 74 -4.27 17.99 -6.30
CA LEU A 74 -3.44 17.16 -7.17
C LEU A 74 -3.15 17.83 -8.52
N LYS A 75 -4.16 18.46 -9.15
CA LYS A 75 -3.95 19.23 -10.40
C LYS A 75 -2.90 20.33 -10.23
N VAL A 76 -2.96 21.07 -9.12
CA VAL A 76 -1.97 22.11 -8.80
C VAL A 76 -0.57 21.49 -8.62
N PHE A 77 -0.47 20.38 -7.90
CA PHE A 77 0.80 19.68 -7.70
C PHE A 77 1.41 19.20 -9.02
N PHE A 78 0.61 18.60 -9.91
CA PHE A 78 1.07 18.18 -11.24
C PHE A 78 1.54 19.37 -12.09
N LEU A 79 0.84 20.51 -12.02
CA LEU A 79 1.26 21.73 -12.72
C LEU A 79 2.62 22.21 -12.21
N ILE A 80 2.85 22.22 -10.90
CA ILE A 80 4.13 22.59 -10.31
C ILE A 80 5.25 21.67 -10.78
N ILE A 81 5.04 20.35 -10.77
CA ILE A 81 6.03 19.39 -11.26
C ILE A 81 6.35 19.64 -12.74
N TYR A 82 5.33 19.81 -13.58
CA TYR A 82 5.54 20.01 -15.00
C TYR A 82 6.31 21.30 -15.29
N CYS A 83 5.95 22.40 -14.63
CA CYS A 83 6.67 23.67 -14.75
C CYS A 83 8.10 23.64 -14.17
N ALA A 84 8.39 22.76 -13.20
CA ALA A 84 9.73 22.63 -12.62
C ALA A 84 10.69 21.77 -13.48
N ASN A 85 10.18 21.06 -14.48
CA ASN A 85 10.97 20.23 -15.39
C ASN A 85 11.05 20.82 -16.81
N LEU A 86 10.61 22.07 -16.99
CA LEU A 86 10.75 22.87 -18.21
C LEU A 86 11.74 24.01 -17.95
#